data_AF-A0AAP5Q677-F1
#
_entry.id   AF-A0AAP5Q677-F1
#
_cell.length_a   1.000
_cell.length_b   1.000
_cell.length_c   1.000
_cell.angle_alpha   90.00
_cell.angle_beta   90.00
_cell.angle_gamma   90.00
#
_symmetry.space_group_name_H-M   'P 1'
#
loop_
_entity.id
_entity.type
_entity.pdbx_description
1 polymer ?
#
loop_
_entity_poly.entity_id
_entity_poly.type
_entity_poly.pdbx_seq_one_letter_code
_entity_poly.pdbx_strand_id
1 'polypeptide(L)'
;MNQQDITLSKTASLEGQCYKNQQSRVTSEKRRTMDEMREKILNMEKQIWYNWNYLTLLSMIEEGEVKVVSATEYNEIAYPDNLDFIADEKWAVFQKTARKLEEEFGLELIAIPDELDRSFMDGKLSALRYACGEEWEHLYA
;
A
#
# COMPACT_ATOMS: atom_id res chain seq x y z
N MET A 1 7.12 13.40 53.15
CA MET A 1 7.09 13.74 51.72
C MET A 1 6.07 12.84 51.06
N ASN A 2 5.03 13.46 50.48
CA ASN A 2 3.79 12.80 50.08
C ASN A 2 4.02 11.98 48.80
N GLN A 3 3.54 10.73 48.76
CA GLN A 3 3.77 9.82 47.62
C GLN A 3 3.19 10.35 46.30
N GLN A 4 2.22 11.28 46.37
CA GLN A 4 1.60 11.95 45.22
C GLN A 4 2.52 12.96 44.52
N ASP A 5 3.46 13.58 45.24
CA ASP A 5 4.41 14.56 44.65
C ASP A 5 5.53 13.85 43.86
N ILE A 6 5.88 12.63 44.26
CA ILE A 6 6.88 11.79 43.59
C ILE A 6 6.31 11.19 42.29
N THR A 7 5.02 10.88 42.24
CA THR A 7 4.37 10.38 41.02
C THR A 7 4.18 11.49 39.99
N LEU A 8 3.77 12.69 40.40
CA LEU A 8 3.60 13.85 39.48
C LEU A 8 4.93 14.33 38.87
N SER A 9 6.03 14.31 39.64
CA SER A 9 7.36 14.64 39.10
C SER A 9 7.91 13.59 38.14
N LYS A 10 7.58 12.31 38.35
CA LYS A 10 7.96 11.22 37.44
C LYS A 10 7.17 11.24 36.14
N THR A 11 5.87 11.53 36.17
CA THR A 11 5.05 11.64 34.96
C THR A 11 5.46 12.82 34.10
N ALA A 12 5.75 13.98 34.69
CA ALA A 12 6.25 15.16 33.97
C ALA A 12 7.64 14.92 33.32
N SER A 13 8.50 14.13 33.96
CA SER A 13 9.81 13.74 33.41
C SER A 13 9.69 12.77 32.24
N LEU A 14 8.74 11.83 32.31
CA LEU A 14 8.45 10.86 31.24
C LEU A 14 7.80 11.52 30.02
N GLU A 15 6.87 12.46 30.23
CA GLU A 15 6.28 13.26 29.15
C GLU A 15 7.34 14.14 28.46
N GLY A 16 8.23 14.78 29.24
CA GLY A 16 9.36 15.55 28.69
C GLY A 16 10.38 14.70 27.92
N GLN A 17 10.55 13.42 28.27
CA GLN A 17 11.39 12.46 27.53
C GLN A 17 10.70 11.95 26.27
N CYS A 18 9.37 11.74 26.29
CA CYS A 18 8.59 11.38 25.11
C CYS A 18 8.64 12.47 24.02
N TYR A 19 8.46 13.75 24.41
CA TYR A 19 8.55 14.89 23.50
C TYR A 19 9.97 15.11 22.94
N LYS A 20 11.01 14.94 23.77
CA LYS A 20 12.40 15.02 23.32
C LYS A 20 12.80 13.86 22.39
N ASN A 21 12.23 12.67 22.60
CA ASN A 21 12.42 11.52 21.71
C ASN A 21 11.63 11.63 20.40
N GLN A 22 10.51 12.37 20.39
CA GLN A 22 9.83 12.76 19.15
C GLN A 22 10.65 13.80 18.37
N GLN A 23 11.23 14.79 19.05
CA GLN A 23 12.07 15.81 18.40
C GLN A 23 13.40 15.26 17.87
N SER A 24 14.00 14.24 18.50
CA SER A 24 15.22 13.60 17.99
C SER A 24 14.99 12.67 16.79
N ARG A 25 13.76 12.18 16.56
CA ARG A 25 13.39 11.42 15.35
C ARG A 25 13.25 12.28 14.10
N VAL A 26 13.03 13.59 14.25
CA VAL A 26 12.75 14.50 13.13
C VAL A 26 14.05 15.08 12.51
N THR A 27 15.22 14.88 13.12
CA THR A 27 16.45 15.61 12.72
C THR A 27 17.64 14.74 12.30
N SER A 28 17.42 13.51 11.81
CA SER A 28 18.48 12.74 11.12
C SER A 28 18.13 12.32 9.69
N GLU A 29 16.98 12.75 9.17
CA GLU A 29 16.53 12.36 7.83
C GLU A 29 17.21 13.23 6.77
N LYS A 30 18.28 12.70 6.17
CA LYS A 30 18.74 13.18 4.86
C LYS A 30 17.53 13.15 3.92
N ARG A 31 17.14 14.30 3.37
CA ARG A 31 16.08 14.36 2.36
C ARG A 31 16.41 13.36 1.26
N ARG A 32 15.52 12.40 1.02
CA ARG A 32 15.64 11.48 -0.11
C ARG A 32 15.62 12.29 -1.39
N THR A 33 16.40 11.85 -2.36
CA THR A 33 16.38 12.43 -3.70
C THR A 33 15.06 12.07 -4.38
N MET A 34 14.59 12.88 -5.33
CA MET A 34 13.37 12.58 -6.10
C MET A 34 13.45 11.20 -6.77
N ASP A 35 14.62 10.82 -7.27
CA ASP A 35 14.84 9.52 -7.91
C ASP A 35 14.68 8.35 -6.92
N GLU A 36 15.24 8.48 -5.71
CA GLU A 36 15.10 7.49 -4.64
C GLU A 36 13.63 7.37 -4.18
N MET A 37 12.91 8.50 -4.10
CA MET A 37 11.48 8.48 -3.76
C MET A 37 10.66 7.81 -4.86
N ARG A 38 10.94 8.12 -6.13
CA ARG A 38 10.29 7.50 -7.28
C ARG A 38 10.49 5.99 -7.30
N GLU A 39 11.71 5.52 -7.10
CA GLU A 39 12.01 4.08 -7.05
C GLU A 39 11.25 3.39 -5.92
N LYS A 40 11.21 4.01 -4.72
CA LYS A 40 10.46 3.47 -3.58
C LYS A 40 8.96 3.42 -3.82
N ILE A 41 8.38 4.45 -4.46
CA ILE A 41 6.96 4.46 -4.84
C ILE A 41 6.67 3.33 -5.82
N LEU A 42 7.45 3.19 -6.89
CA LEU A 42 7.26 2.13 -7.88
C LEU A 42 7.38 0.72 -7.29
N ASN A 43 8.36 0.50 -6.43
CA ASN A 43 8.53 -0.79 -5.76
C ASN A 43 7.34 -1.10 -4.85
N MET A 44 6.80 -0.09 -4.19
CA MET A 44 5.65 -0.24 -3.32
C MET A 44 4.35 -0.46 -4.09
N GLU A 45 4.14 0.21 -5.23
CA GLU A 45 3.00 -0.04 -6.12
C GLU A 45 2.95 -1.50 -6.58
N LYS A 46 4.12 -2.08 -6.93
CA LYS A 46 4.25 -3.49 -7.28
C LYS A 46 3.86 -4.42 -6.13
N GLN A 47 4.30 -4.11 -4.91
CA GLN A 47 3.94 -4.89 -3.70
C GLN A 47 2.44 -4.79 -3.40
N ILE A 48 1.85 -3.60 -3.51
CA ILE A 48 0.40 -3.39 -3.35
C ILE A 48 -0.37 -4.19 -4.39
N TRP A 49 0.04 -4.12 -5.66
CA TRP A 49 -0.61 -4.89 -6.72
C TRP A 49 -0.58 -6.40 -6.42
N TYR A 50 0.58 -6.94 -6.04
CA TYR A 50 0.72 -8.36 -5.71
C TYR A 50 -0.21 -8.76 -4.55
N ASN A 51 -0.22 -7.99 -3.46
CA ASN A 51 -1.02 -8.34 -2.29
C ASN A 51 -2.53 -8.18 -2.53
N TRP A 52 -2.97 -7.06 -3.09
CA TRP A 52 -4.41 -6.76 -3.20
C TRP A 52 -5.06 -7.29 -4.46
N ASN A 53 -4.35 -7.31 -5.58
CA ASN A 53 -4.95 -7.76 -6.83
C ASN A 53 -4.72 -9.26 -7.03
N TYR A 54 -3.51 -9.76 -6.74
CA TYR A 54 -3.20 -11.17 -6.97
C TYR A 54 -3.61 -12.05 -5.80
N LEU A 55 -3.20 -11.78 -4.55
CA LEU A 55 -3.56 -12.66 -3.42
C LEU A 55 -5.05 -12.63 -3.10
N THR A 56 -5.72 -11.47 -3.14
CA THR A 56 -7.18 -11.40 -2.95
C THR A 56 -7.93 -12.14 -4.05
N LEU A 57 -7.53 -11.98 -5.32
CA LEU A 57 -8.16 -12.72 -6.41
C LEU A 57 -7.90 -14.23 -6.27
N LEU A 58 -6.70 -14.62 -5.85
CA LEU A 58 -6.37 -16.02 -5.57
C LEU A 58 -7.25 -16.59 -4.47
N SER A 59 -7.43 -15.87 -3.35
CA SER A 59 -8.30 -16.33 -2.26
C SER A 59 -9.75 -16.44 -2.72
N MET A 60 -10.25 -15.48 -3.51
CA MET A 60 -11.61 -15.55 -4.07
C MET A 60 -11.79 -16.73 -5.04
N ILE A 61 -10.75 -17.09 -5.80
CA ILE A 61 -10.76 -18.28 -6.67
C ILE A 61 -10.73 -19.56 -5.83
N GLU A 62 -9.92 -19.61 -4.77
CA GLU A 62 -9.80 -20.76 -3.86
C GLU A 62 -11.11 -20.99 -3.07
N GLU A 63 -11.78 -19.92 -2.66
CA GLU A 63 -13.09 -19.93 -2.00
C GLU A 63 -14.24 -20.24 -2.98
N GLY A 64 -13.97 -20.13 -4.29
CA GLY A 64 -14.93 -20.41 -5.36
C GLY A 64 -15.91 -19.27 -5.66
N GLU A 65 -15.66 -18.08 -5.10
CA GLU A 65 -16.40 -16.84 -5.41
C GLU A 65 -16.13 -16.40 -6.85
N VAL A 66 -14.89 -16.54 -7.32
CA VAL A 66 -14.50 -16.19 -8.69
C VAL A 66 -14.15 -17.45 -9.49
N LYS A 67 -14.77 -17.61 -10.65
CA LYS A 67 -14.52 -18.75 -11.55
C LYS A 67 -13.69 -18.37 -12.75
N VAL A 68 -12.66 -19.18 -13.03
CA VAL A 68 -11.86 -19.05 -14.25
C VAL A 68 -12.60 -19.74 -15.41
N VAL A 69 -12.93 -18.99 -16.45
CA VAL A 69 -13.64 -19.46 -17.65
C VAL A 69 -12.83 -19.14 -18.91
N SER A 70 -13.14 -19.79 -20.02
CA SER A 70 -12.49 -19.43 -21.29
C SER A 70 -12.82 -18.00 -21.71
N ALA A 71 -11.93 -17.34 -22.45
CA ALA A 71 -12.19 -16.00 -22.99
C ALA A 71 -13.48 -15.93 -23.84
N THR A 72 -13.83 -17.01 -24.55
CA THR A 72 -15.08 -17.11 -25.31
C THR A 72 -16.30 -17.12 -24.41
N GLU A 73 -16.32 -17.96 -23.37
CA GLU A 73 -17.43 -18.03 -22.40
C GLU A 73 -17.55 -16.72 -21.62
N TYR A 74 -16.43 -16.08 -21.25
CA TYR A 74 -16.44 -14.80 -20.56
C TYR A 74 -17.15 -13.70 -21.35
N ASN A 75 -16.94 -13.65 -22.67
CA ASN A 75 -17.55 -12.64 -23.54
C ASN A 75 -19.05 -12.89 -23.80
N GLU A 76 -19.54 -14.09 -23.55
CA GLU A 76 -20.96 -14.44 -23.67
C GLU A 76 -21.75 -14.05 -22.40
N ILE A 77 -21.07 -13.88 -21.27
CA ILE A 77 -21.70 -13.47 -20.01
C ILE A 77 -21.94 -11.96 -20.02
N ALA A 78 -23.22 -11.57 -19.90
CA ALA A 78 -23.61 -10.18 -19.82
C ALA A 78 -23.26 -9.57 -18.45
N TYR A 79 -23.00 -8.26 -18.43
CA TYR A 79 -22.94 -7.50 -17.19
C TYR A 79 -24.32 -7.48 -16.51
N PRO A 80 -24.44 -7.68 -15.18
CA PRO A 80 -23.37 -7.73 -14.17
C PRO A 80 -22.87 -9.14 -13.79
N ASP A 81 -23.43 -10.19 -14.39
CA ASP A 81 -23.13 -11.58 -14.01
C ASP A 81 -21.68 -11.96 -14.31
N ASN A 82 -20.96 -11.17 -15.13
CA ASN A 82 -19.55 -11.38 -15.46
C ASN A 82 -18.56 -10.94 -14.37
N LEU A 83 -19.04 -10.36 -13.26
CA LEU A 83 -18.18 -9.89 -12.16
C LEU A 83 -17.55 -11.04 -11.36
N ASP A 84 -18.24 -12.18 -11.28
CA ASP A 84 -17.79 -13.39 -10.56
C ASP A 84 -16.92 -14.30 -11.45
N PHE A 85 -16.53 -13.84 -12.62
CA PHE A 85 -15.77 -14.61 -13.60
C PHE A 85 -14.49 -13.89 -14.01
N ILE A 86 -13.47 -14.68 -14.31
CA ILE A 86 -12.23 -14.19 -14.91
C ILE A 86 -11.89 -15.04 -16.13
N ALA A 87 -11.54 -14.38 -17.24
CA ALA A 87 -11.02 -15.06 -18.42
C ALA A 87 -9.67 -15.72 -18.12
N ASP A 88 -9.48 -16.95 -18.57
CA ASP A 88 -8.25 -17.73 -18.46
C ASP A 88 -7.00 -17.00 -18.95
N GLU A 89 -7.10 -16.29 -20.09
CA GLU A 89 -6.02 -15.46 -20.63
C GLU A 89 -5.60 -14.36 -19.64
N LYS A 90 -6.58 -13.70 -19.01
CA LYS A 90 -6.32 -12.66 -18.00
C LYS A 90 -5.69 -13.29 -16.77
N TRP A 91 -6.22 -14.40 -16.29
CA TRP A 91 -5.67 -15.11 -15.13
C TRP A 91 -4.21 -15.53 -15.35
N ALA A 92 -3.87 -16.01 -16.56
CA ALA A 92 -2.49 -16.33 -16.93
C ALA A 92 -1.55 -15.11 -16.88
N VAL A 93 -2.04 -13.92 -17.27
CA VAL A 93 -1.27 -12.66 -17.15
C VAL A 93 -1.03 -12.29 -15.69
N PHE A 94 -2.03 -12.45 -14.83
CA PHE A 94 -1.90 -12.22 -13.39
C PHE A 94 -0.84 -13.14 -12.79
N GLN A 95 -0.90 -14.45 -13.06
CA GLN A 95 0.10 -15.41 -12.58
C GLN A 95 1.51 -15.11 -13.10
N LYS A 96 1.63 -14.72 -14.38
CA LYS A 96 2.93 -14.36 -14.97
C LYS A 96 3.51 -13.11 -14.31
N THR A 97 2.67 -12.14 -13.99
CA THR A 97 3.09 -10.89 -13.34
C THR A 97 3.49 -11.16 -11.90
N ALA A 98 2.70 -11.96 -11.17
CA ALA A 98 3.02 -12.40 -9.82
C ALA A 98 4.38 -13.09 -9.75
N ARG A 99 4.64 -14.06 -10.64
CA ARG A 99 5.94 -14.76 -10.71
C ARG A 99 7.11 -13.82 -10.97
N LYS A 100 6.95 -12.84 -11.85
CA LYS A 100 7.99 -11.83 -12.09
C LYS A 100 8.28 -11.00 -10.84
N LEU A 101 7.25 -10.66 -10.07
CA LEU A 101 7.41 -9.90 -8.84
C LEU A 101 8.06 -10.74 -7.73
N GLU A 102 7.72 -12.03 -7.63
CA GLU A 102 8.38 -12.97 -6.74
C GLU A 102 9.88 -13.11 -7.07
N GLU A 103 10.24 -13.17 -8.36
CA GLU A 103 11.62 -13.17 -8.82
C GLU A 103 12.36 -11.84 -8.54
N GLU A 104 11.67 -10.70 -8.67
CA GLU A 104 12.25 -9.36 -8.49
C GLU A 104 12.50 -9.01 -7.02
N PHE A 105 11.54 -9.31 -6.13
CA PHE A 105 11.57 -8.88 -4.73
C PHE A 105 12.03 -9.97 -3.76
N GLY A 106 11.89 -11.24 -4.12
CA GLY A 106 12.01 -12.35 -3.17
C GLY A 106 10.83 -12.40 -2.19
N LEU A 107 10.46 -13.60 -1.74
CA LEU A 107 9.28 -13.83 -0.90
C LEU A 107 9.30 -13.02 0.43
N GLU A 108 10.48 -12.70 0.96
CA GLU A 108 10.62 -11.93 2.20
C GLU A 108 10.35 -10.43 2.04
N LEU A 109 10.55 -9.85 0.85
CA LEU A 109 10.36 -8.41 0.64
C LEU A 109 8.95 -8.06 0.14
N ILE A 110 8.12 -9.06 -0.16
CA ILE A 110 6.66 -8.93 -0.31
C ILE A 110 6.01 -8.87 1.08
N ALA A 111 6.69 -8.26 2.06
CA ALA A 111 6.12 -8.03 3.37
C ALA A 111 4.94 -7.06 3.21
N ILE A 112 3.79 -7.57 3.61
CA ILE A 112 2.45 -6.99 3.48
C ILE A 112 2.46 -5.57 4.06
N PRO A 113 2.21 -4.50 3.28
CA PRO A 113 1.70 -3.28 3.88
C PRO A 113 0.32 -3.63 4.45
N ASP A 114 0.13 -3.39 5.75
CA ASP A 114 -1.18 -3.48 6.39
C ASP A 114 -2.20 -2.60 5.63
N GLU A 115 -3.51 -2.84 5.71
CA GLU A 115 -4.53 -1.97 5.08
C GLU A 115 -4.33 -0.49 5.49
N LEU A 116 -3.84 -0.33 6.72
CA LEU A 116 -3.45 0.93 7.31
C LEU A 116 -2.29 1.60 6.53
N ASP A 117 -1.26 0.84 6.14
CA ASP A 117 -0.11 1.34 5.40
C ASP A 117 -0.50 1.85 4.02
N ARG A 118 -1.45 1.19 3.35
CA ARG A 118 -1.99 1.68 2.05
C ARG A 118 -2.70 3.02 2.22
N SER A 119 -3.58 3.14 3.21
CA SER A 119 -4.30 4.39 3.47
C SER A 119 -3.35 5.53 3.83
N PHE A 120 -2.31 5.24 4.62
CA PHE A 120 -1.25 6.20 4.91
C PHE A 120 -0.44 6.59 3.67
N MET A 121 -0.21 5.66 2.75
CA MET A 121 0.48 5.92 1.49
C MET A 121 -0.35 6.79 0.57
N ASP A 122 -1.63 6.50 0.39
CA ASP A 122 -2.54 7.32 -0.41
C ASP A 122 -2.61 8.75 0.15
N GLY A 123 -2.60 8.90 1.48
CA GLY A 123 -2.50 10.20 2.14
C GLY A 123 -1.18 10.93 1.86
N LYS A 124 -0.03 10.24 1.93
CA LYS A 124 1.30 10.81 1.66
C LYS A 124 1.49 11.17 0.18
N LEU A 125 1.00 10.33 -0.73
CA LEU A 125 1.01 10.58 -2.18
C LEU A 125 0.08 11.73 -2.53
N SER A 126 -1.09 11.82 -1.90
CA SER A 126 -1.99 12.97 -2.03
C SER A 126 -1.31 14.26 -1.56
N ALA A 127 -0.58 14.23 -0.44
CA ALA A 127 0.20 15.38 0.01
C ALA A 127 1.33 15.76 -0.97
N LEU A 128 2.02 14.78 -1.55
CA LEU A 128 3.01 15.02 -2.61
C LEU A 128 2.36 15.64 -3.84
N ARG A 129 1.20 15.13 -4.25
CA ARG A 129 0.38 15.65 -5.35
C ARG A 129 0.04 17.13 -5.14
N TYR A 130 -0.46 17.49 -3.95
CA TYR A 130 -0.72 18.89 -3.59
C TYR A 130 0.55 19.74 -3.63
N ALA A 131 1.67 19.25 -3.08
CA ALA A 131 2.92 19.98 -3.06
C ALA A 131 3.54 20.18 -4.46
N CYS A 132 3.27 19.26 -5.40
CA CYS A 132 3.72 19.33 -6.79
C CYS A 132 2.82 20.19 -7.69
N GLY A 133 1.78 20.84 -7.14
CA GLY A 133 0.96 21.81 -7.87
C GLY A 133 -0.16 21.20 -8.72
N GLU A 134 -0.52 19.94 -8.47
CA GLU A 134 -1.57 19.23 -9.19
C GLU A 134 -2.98 19.57 -8.64
N GLU A 135 -3.39 20.84 -8.72
CA GLU A 135 -4.81 21.15 -8.96
C GLU A 135 -5.05 21.11 -10.47
N TRP A 136 -5.08 19.91 -11.08
CA TRP A 136 -5.30 19.76 -12.52
C TRP A 136 -6.70 20.18 -13.00
N GLU A 137 -7.56 20.74 -12.14
CA GLU A 137 -8.79 21.41 -12.59
C GLU A 137 -8.53 22.79 -13.22
N HIS A 138 -7.33 23.39 -13.05
CA HIS A 138 -7.02 24.72 -13.60
C HIS A 138 -6.31 24.72 -14.97
N LEU A 139 -6.14 23.58 -15.64
CA LEU A 139 -5.55 23.49 -16.98
C LEU A 139 -6.54 23.62 -18.15
N TYR A 140 -7.79 23.99 -17.84
CA TYR A 140 -8.73 24.55 -18.81
C TYR A 140 -8.99 26.03 -18.46
N ALA A 141 -8.03 26.89 -18.78
CA ALA A 141 -8.21 28.34 -18.89
C ALA A 141 -7.57 28.84 -20.20
#